data_AF-A0A8J6KP27-F1
#
_entry.id   AF-A0A8J6KP27-F1
#
_cell.length_a   1.000
_cell.length_b   1.000
_cell.length_c   1.000
_cell.angle_alpha   90.00
_cell.angle_beta   90.00
_cell.angle_gamma   90.00
#
_symmetry.space_group_name_H-M   'P 1'
#
loop_
_entity.id
_entity.type
_entity.pdbx_description
1 polymer ?
#
loop_
_entity_poly.entity_id
_entity_poly.type
_entity_poly.pdbx_seq_one_letter_code
_entity_poly.pdbx_strand_id
1 'polypeptide(L)'
;MNGAILQQVFVVDYVVQSQMCDDCHRVEAKDFWKAVVQVRQKVVHKKTFYYLEQIILKHRLHQNTLRVKEIHDGLDFYYASKQHAQKMVEFLQCTVPCRSKASQRLISHDIHSNTYNYKSTFSVEIVPICKDNVVCLSPKLAQSLGNMGQICVCIRVTSAIHLIDPDTLQIAEVDGNTYWRHPFHSLFHPKQLEEFIVMDVDLVRDRKQGAGAGVRSNKHTLAEVWVQKTSELNTSQQYHCRTHLGHLLNPGDLVQGFDLANCNLNDEFINKMNPHHVPDVVLIKKSYDRTRRQRRRNWKLKELDREKEGQDTDDERQYQDFLEDLEEDEVLRKNVNIYKNANIPVESDTDEEGAPRISLAEMLEDLHISHDATGGEGAEMLTE
;
A
#
# COMPACT_ATOMS: atom_id res chain seq x y z
N MET A 1 -55.32 3.88 -52.80
CA MET A 1 -54.82 5.18 -52.31
C MET A 1 -55.72 5.62 -51.15
N ASN A 2 -55.53 5.09 -49.94
CA ASN A 2 -56.19 5.62 -48.75
C ASN A 2 -55.08 6.09 -47.79
N GLY A 3 -54.62 7.32 -48.03
CA GLY A 3 -53.57 7.96 -47.25
C GLY A 3 -54.01 9.36 -46.84
N ALA A 4 -54.95 9.44 -45.91
CA ALA A 4 -55.28 10.69 -45.24
C ALA A 4 -54.64 10.65 -43.85
N ILE A 5 -53.54 11.37 -43.67
CA ILE A 5 -52.88 11.56 -42.38
C ILE A 5 -53.53 12.78 -41.73
N LEU A 6 -54.26 12.57 -40.63
CA LEU A 6 -54.87 13.64 -39.86
C LEU A 6 -53.89 14.05 -38.75
N GLN A 7 -53.40 15.29 -38.81
CA GLN A 7 -52.60 15.89 -37.76
C GLN A 7 -53.48 16.84 -36.97
N GLN A 8 -53.51 16.67 -35.65
CA GLN A 8 -54.29 17.50 -34.74
C GLN A 8 -53.40 17.96 -33.60
N VAL A 9 -53.38 19.28 -33.38
CA VAL A 9 -52.63 19.93 -32.30
C VAL A 9 -53.62 20.22 -31.18
N PHE A 10 -53.28 19.83 -29.96
CA PHE A 10 -54.04 20.18 -28.77
C PHE A 10 -53.09 20.57 -27.64
N VAL A 11 -53.61 21.32 -26.68
CA VAL A 11 -52.87 21.81 -25.52
C VAL A 11 -52.97 20.78 -24.41
N VAL A 12 -51.84 20.41 -23.81
CA VAL A 12 -51.76 19.54 -22.63
C VAL A 12 -51.37 20.39 -21.45
N ASP A 13 -52.23 20.44 -20.43
CA ASP A 13 -51.92 21.07 -19.16
C ASP A 13 -51.28 20.04 -18.23
N TYR A 14 -50.00 20.24 -17.93
CA TYR A 14 -49.27 19.44 -16.94
C TYR A 14 -49.39 20.10 -15.56
N VAL A 15 -50.02 19.39 -14.62
CA VAL A 15 -50.08 19.81 -13.21
C VAL A 15 -48.92 19.15 -12.47
N VAL A 16 -47.99 19.96 -11.96
CA VAL A 16 -46.86 19.48 -11.15
C VAL A 16 -47.29 19.44 -9.69
N GLN A 17 -47.27 18.24 -9.09
CA GLN A 17 -47.46 18.06 -7.64
C GLN A 17 -46.11 17.82 -6.98
N SER A 18 -45.80 18.62 -5.97
CA SER A 18 -44.58 18.44 -5.18
C SER A 18 -44.71 17.21 -4.28
N GLN A 19 -43.77 16.28 -4.42
CA GLN A 19 -43.62 15.12 -3.53
C GLN A 19 -42.17 15.03 -3.06
N MET A 20 -41.96 14.47 -1.87
CA MET A 20 -40.59 14.17 -1.41
C MET A 20 -40.04 13.00 -2.22
N CYS A 21 -38.80 13.11 -2.68
CA CYS A 21 -38.14 11.99 -3.32
C CYS A 21 -37.68 10.96 -2.28
N ASP A 22 -37.49 9.71 -2.73
CA ASP A 22 -37.05 8.61 -1.87
C ASP A 22 -35.72 8.89 -1.17
N ASP A 23 -34.83 9.67 -1.79
CA ASP A 23 -33.54 10.00 -1.21
C ASP A 23 -33.68 11.02 -0.06
N CYS A 24 -34.54 12.03 -0.19
CA CYS A 24 -34.86 12.96 0.90
C CYS A 24 -35.52 12.20 2.07
N HIS A 25 -36.42 11.27 1.77
CA HIS A 25 -37.08 10.46 2.80
C HIS A 25 -36.09 9.55 3.55
N ARG A 26 -35.04 9.02 2.88
CA ARG A 26 -33.98 8.24 3.53
C ARG A 26 -33.12 9.06 4.48
N VAL A 27 -32.79 10.29 4.08
CA VAL A 27 -31.99 11.21 4.91
C VAL A 27 -32.75 11.53 6.21
N GLU A 28 -34.05 11.81 6.13
CA GLU A 28 -34.90 12.02 7.32
C GLU A 28 -35.03 10.76 8.19
N ALA A 29 -35.10 9.57 7.57
CA ALA A 29 -35.15 8.28 8.27
C ALA A 29 -33.84 7.86 8.95
N LYS A 30 -32.77 8.66 8.85
CA LYS A 30 -31.41 8.35 9.34
C LYS A 30 -30.85 7.04 8.77
N ASP A 31 -31.35 6.59 7.61
CA ASP A 31 -30.85 5.39 6.94
C ASP A 31 -29.75 5.75 5.95
N PHE A 32 -28.60 6.14 6.50
CA PHE A 32 -27.52 6.78 5.73
C PHE A 32 -26.76 5.84 4.80
N TRP A 33 -26.84 4.51 4.97
CA TRP A 33 -26.07 3.56 4.16
C TRP A 33 -26.71 2.16 4.13
N LYS A 34 -26.55 1.44 3.00
CA LYS A 34 -27.03 0.05 2.85
C LYS A 34 -25.90 -0.97 2.91
N ALA A 35 -24.70 -0.60 2.50
CA ALA A 35 -23.54 -1.46 2.57
C ALA A 35 -22.33 -0.76 3.18
N VAL A 36 -21.53 -1.50 3.94
CA VAL A 36 -20.27 -1.03 4.49
C VAL A 36 -19.16 -2.02 4.17
N VAL A 37 -18.00 -1.51 3.75
CA VAL A 37 -16.77 -2.30 3.54
C VAL A 37 -15.77 -1.89 4.60
N GLN A 38 -15.44 -2.82 5.49
CA GLN A 38 -14.54 -2.61 6.61
C GLN A 38 -13.20 -3.24 6.28
N VAL A 39 -12.20 -2.41 5.99
CA VAL A 39 -10.85 -2.84 5.64
C VAL A 39 -9.99 -2.78 6.90
N ARG A 40 -9.38 -3.90 7.29
CA ARG A 40 -8.50 -3.99 8.45
C ARG A 40 -7.20 -4.69 8.10
N GLN A 41 -6.11 -4.22 8.69
CA GLN A 41 -4.81 -4.86 8.64
C GLN A 41 -4.24 -4.90 10.06
N LYS A 42 -3.85 -6.09 10.53
CA LYS A 42 -3.32 -6.27 11.89
C LYS A 42 -1.81 -5.98 11.92
N VAL A 43 -1.44 -4.74 11.67
CA VAL A 43 -0.04 -4.27 11.64
C VAL A 43 0.03 -2.92 12.34
N VAL A 44 1.16 -2.63 12.98
CA VAL A 44 1.37 -1.40 13.78
C VAL A 44 1.52 -0.15 12.92
N HIS A 45 1.88 -0.28 11.63
CA HIS A 45 2.11 0.83 10.72
C HIS A 45 1.08 0.88 9.58
N LYS A 46 0.81 2.09 9.09
CA LYS A 46 -0.23 2.39 8.09
C LYS A 46 0.27 2.43 6.64
N LYS A 47 1.54 2.07 6.36
CA LYS A 47 2.13 2.11 5.00
C LYS A 47 1.27 1.49 3.90
N THR A 48 0.71 0.29 4.14
CA THR A 48 -0.16 -0.38 3.15
C THR A 48 -1.43 0.43 2.87
N PHE A 49 -1.98 1.11 3.88
CA PHE A 49 -3.16 1.96 3.74
C PHE A 49 -2.87 3.23 2.95
N TYR A 50 -1.70 3.86 3.13
CA TYR A 50 -1.28 4.98 2.29
C TYR A 50 -1.16 4.55 0.83
N TYR A 51 -0.56 3.38 0.56
CA TYR A 51 -0.51 2.85 -0.79
C TYR A 51 -1.91 2.57 -1.35
N LEU A 52 -2.76 1.90 -0.58
CA LEU A 52 -4.13 1.55 -0.99
C LEU A 52 -4.96 2.79 -1.33
N GLU A 53 -4.82 3.86 -0.54
CA GLU A 53 -5.46 5.16 -0.79
C GLU A 53 -5.09 5.73 -2.16
N GLN A 54 -3.80 5.72 -2.50
CA GLN A 54 -3.34 6.25 -3.78
C GLN A 54 -3.89 5.45 -4.97
N ILE A 55 -4.00 4.14 -4.85
CA ILE A 55 -4.60 3.31 -5.90
C ILE A 55 -6.11 3.57 -6.01
N ILE A 56 -6.81 3.74 -4.87
CA ILE A 56 -8.25 4.10 -4.86
C ILE A 56 -8.49 5.45 -5.54
N LEU A 57 -7.61 6.43 -5.31
CA LEU A 57 -7.66 7.74 -5.96
C LEU A 57 -7.39 7.62 -7.46
N LYS A 58 -6.35 6.87 -7.84
CA LYS A 58 -5.98 6.63 -9.25
C LYS A 58 -7.13 6.02 -10.06
N HIS A 59 -7.82 5.02 -9.49
CA HIS A 59 -8.94 4.35 -10.14
C HIS A 59 -10.31 5.03 -9.89
N ARG A 60 -10.34 6.16 -9.19
CA ARG A 60 -11.55 6.96 -8.88
C ARG A 60 -12.68 6.16 -8.21
N LEU A 61 -12.34 5.14 -7.41
CA LEU A 61 -13.33 4.27 -6.76
C LEU A 61 -14.08 4.95 -5.60
N HIS A 62 -13.49 6.00 -5.05
CA HIS A 62 -14.07 6.80 -3.97
C HIS A 62 -15.30 7.63 -4.40
N GLN A 63 -15.53 7.87 -5.69
CA GLN A 63 -16.65 8.71 -6.16
C GLN A 63 -18.03 8.17 -5.78
N ASN A 64 -18.17 6.85 -5.62
CA ASN A 64 -19.43 6.20 -5.26
C ASN A 64 -19.56 5.97 -3.73
N THR A 65 -18.57 6.38 -2.95
CA THR A 65 -18.60 6.28 -1.49
C THR A 65 -19.35 7.47 -0.91
N LEU A 66 -20.20 7.21 0.08
CA LEU A 66 -20.93 8.28 0.79
C LEU A 66 -20.04 8.93 1.84
N ARG A 67 -19.32 8.10 2.59
CA ARG A 67 -18.47 8.49 3.71
C ARG A 67 -17.34 7.50 3.86
N VAL A 68 -16.18 8.01 4.24
CA VAL A 68 -15.02 7.20 4.62
C VAL A 68 -14.64 7.59 6.04
N LYS A 69 -14.69 6.62 6.94
CA LYS A 69 -14.34 6.81 8.35
C LYS A 69 -13.16 5.93 8.74
N GLU A 70 -12.20 6.49 9.45
CA GLU A 70 -11.11 5.74 10.06
C GLU A 70 -11.57 5.19 11.41
N ILE A 71 -11.50 3.86 11.60
CA ILE A 71 -11.97 3.18 12.82
C ILE A 71 -11.06 2.00 13.12
N HIS A 72 -10.50 1.95 14.34
CA HIS A 72 -9.71 0.82 14.87
C HIS A 72 -8.64 0.33 13.89
N ASP A 73 -7.70 1.22 13.53
CA ASP A 73 -6.55 0.93 12.67
C ASP A 73 -6.92 0.42 11.27
N GLY A 74 -8.00 0.96 10.72
CA GLY A 74 -8.39 0.73 9.33
C GLY A 74 -9.49 1.66 8.86
N LEU A 75 -10.07 1.33 7.70
CA LEU A 75 -10.99 2.21 6.99
C LEU A 75 -12.35 1.53 6.78
N ASP A 76 -13.42 2.28 7.05
CA ASP A 76 -14.80 1.90 6.75
C ASP A 76 -15.34 2.76 5.61
N PHE A 77 -15.66 2.11 4.49
CA PHE A 77 -16.29 2.74 3.32
C PHE A 77 -17.79 2.48 3.33
N TYR A 78 -18.59 3.54 3.39
CA TYR A 78 -20.05 3.47 3.37
C TYR A 78 -20.60 3.67 1.96
N TYR A 79 -21.55 2.82 1.57
CA TYR A 79 -22.17 2.82 0.25
C TYR A 79 -23.69 2.83 0.32
N ALA A 80 -24.33 3.57 -0.60
CA ALA A 80 -25.77 3.57 -0.80
C ALA A 80 -26.27 2.26 -1.46
N SER A 81 -25.45 1.66 -2.32
CA SER A 81 -25.77 0.43 -3.06
C SER A 81 -24.82 -0.70 -2.68
N LYS A 82 -25.39 -1.91 -2.50
CA LYS A 82 -24.62 -3.14 -2.26
C LYS A 82 -23.69 -3.50 -3.43
N GLN A 83 -24.11 -3.20 -4.67
CA GLN A 83 -23.33 -3.52 -5.87
C GLN A 83 -22.02 -2.73 -5.92
N HIS A 84 -22.04 -1.45 -5.52
CA HIS A 84 -20.82 -0.64 -5.42
C HIS A 84 -19.87 -1.18 -4.36
N ALA A 85 -20.39 -1.63 -3.20
CA ALA A 85 -19.59 -2.28 -2.17
C ALA A 85 -18.95 -3.59 -2.66
N GLN A 86 -19.68 -4.42 -3.42
CA GLN A 86 -19.13 -5.66 -4.01
C GLN A 86 -18.00 -5.37 -4.99
N LYS A 87 -18.19 -4.38 -5.87
CA LYS A 87 -17.16 -3.93 -6.81
C LYS A 87 -15.89 -3.44 -6.08
N MET A 88 -16.06 -2.75 -4.95
CA MET A 88 -14.93 -2.35 -4.09
C MET A 88 -14.20 -3.56 -3.51
N VAL A 89 -14.92 -4.56 -3.00
CA VAL A 89 -14.32 -5.79 -2.46
C VAL A 89 -13.56 -6.57 -3.53
N GLU A 90 -14.13 -6.72 -4.72
CA GLU A 90 -13.47 -7.38 -5.86
C GLU A 90 -12.20 -6.62 -6.27
N PHE A 91 -12.25 -5.29 -6.30
CA PHE A 91 -11.08 -4.47 -6.56
C PHE A 91 -9.97 -4.68 -5.51
N LEU A 92 -10.33 -4.73 -4.22
CA LEU A 92 -9.37 -4.98 -3.15
C LEU A 92 -8.72 -6.36 -3.31
N GLN A 93 -9.50 -7.40 -3.63
CA GLN A 93 -8.98 -8.75 -3.87
C GLN A 93 -8.01 -8.83 -5.06
N CYS A 94 -8.21 -8.00 -6.10
CA CYS A 94 -7.29 -7.93 -7.24
C CYS A 94 -6.01 -7.14 -6.92
N THR A 95 -6.04 -6.25 -5.93
CA THR A 95 -4.95 -5.28 -5.68
C THR A 95 -4.05 -5.72 -4.52
N VAL A 96 -4.62 -6.29 -3.46
CA VAL A 96 -3.91 -6.67 -2.23
C VAL A 96 -4.32 -8.09 -1.78
N PRO A 97 -3.41 -8.89 -1.19
CA PRO A 97 -3.76 -10.18 -0.62
C PRO A 97 -4.67 -9.95 0.58
N CYS A 98 -5.94 -10.29 0.44
CA CYS A 98 -6.94 -10.16 1.49
C CYS A 98 -7.89 -11.34 1.51
N ARG A 99 -8.55 -11.54 2.65
CA ARG A 99 -9.75 -12.38 2.74
C ARG A 99 -10.95 -11.50 3.00
N SER A 100 -12.08 -11.83 2.38
CA SER A 100 -13.35 -11.12 2.60
C SER A 100 -14.39 -12.05 3.20
N LYS A 101 -15.16 -11.56 4.17
CA LYS A 101 -16.37 -12.20 4.70
C LYS A 101 -17.54 -11.24 4.55
N ALA A 102 -18.67 -11.73 4.05
CA ALA A 102 -19.90 -10.96 3.93
C ALA A 102 -20.90 -11.39 5.01
N SER A 103 -21.58 -10.43 5.62
CA SER A 103 -22.72 -10.67 6.51
C SER A 103 -23.86 -9.72 6.17
N GLN A 104 -25.09 -10.11 6.54
CA GLN A 104 -26.28 -9.32 6.29
C GLN A 104 -27.11 -9.23 7.55
N ARG A 105 -27.66 -8.05 7.81
CA ARG A 105 -28.62 -7.78 8.88
C ARG A 105 -29.93 -7.31 8.26
N LEU A 106 -31.01 -8.03 8.53
CA LEU A 106 -32.35 -7.61 8.12
C LEU A 106 -32.76 -6.36 8.93
N ILE A 107 -33.21 -5.32 8.24
CA ILE A 107 -33.80 -4.12 8.86
C ILE A 107 -35.31 -4.24 8.87
N SER A 108 -35.89 -4.48 7.69
CA SER A 108 -37.33 -4.53 7.48
C SER A 108 -37.70 -5.50 6.37
N HIS A 109 -38.94 -5.98 6.43
CA HIS A 109 -39.55 -6.83 5.43
C HIS A 109 -40.94 -6.28 5.13
N ASP A 110 -41.24 -6.07 3.85
CA ASP A 110 -42.59 -5.74 3.41
C ASP A 110 -43.31 -7.02 2.99
N ILE A 111 -44.34 -7.37 3.75
CA ILE A 111 -45.14 -8.58 3.57
C ILE A 111 -46.01 -8.49 2.30
N HIS A 112 -46.37 -7.28 1.85
CA HIS A 112 -47.24 -7.08 0.69
C HIS A 112 -46.50 -7.23 -0.63
N SER A 113 -45.26 -6.72 -0.71
CA SER A 113 -44.40 -6.83 -1.89
C SER A 113 -43.38 -7.97 -1.81
N ASN A 114 -43.31 -8.66 -0.67
CA ASN A 114 -42.28 -9.65 -0.34
C ASN A 114 -40.85 -9.14 -0.58
N THR A 115 -40.61 -7.86 -0.30
CA THR A 115 -39.30 -7.22 -0.43
C THR A 115 -38.63 -7.11 0.93
N TYR A 116 -37.31 -7.31 0.95
CA TYR A 116 -36.50 -7.31 2.17
C TYR A 116 -35.45 -6.21 2.09
N ASN A 117 -35.32 -5.44 3.16
CA ASN A 117 -34.28 -4.43 3.31
C ASN A 117 -33.18 -4.96 4.22
N TYR A 118 -32.00 -5.19 3.66
CA TYR A 118 -30.83 -5.71 4.37
C TYR A 118 -29.70 -4.67 4.40
N LYS A 119 -29.05 -4.51 5.56
CA LYS A 119 -27.71 -3.93 5.65
C LYS A 119 -26.67 -5.00 5.40
N SER A 120 -25.80 -4.78 4.43
CA SER A 120 -24.70 -5.69 4.10
C SER A 120 -23.40 -5.16 4.69
N THR A 121 -22.67 -6.02 5.39
CA THR A 121 -21.34 -5.71 5.91
C THR A 121 -20.33 -6.63 5.24
N PHE A 122 -19.28 -6.04 4.67
CA PHE A 122 -18.15 -6.76 4.08
C PHE A 122 -16.93 -6.51 4.94
N SER A 123 -16.46 -7.53 5.65
CA SER A 123 -15.22 -7.48 6.42
C SER A 123 -14.07 -7.97 5.55
N VAL A 124 -13.12 -7.09 5.25
CA VAL A 124 -11.93 -7.37 4.45
C VAL A 124 -10.72 -7.29 5.36
N GLU A 125 -10.03 -8.42 5.51
CA GLU A 125 -8.80 -8.53 6.30
C GLU A 125 -7.61 -8.71 5.36
N ILE A 126 -6.75 -7.70 5.34
CA ILE A 126 -5.49 -7.70 4.58
C ILE A 126 -4.46 -8.53 5.36
N VAL A 127 -3.59 -9.24 4.63
CA VAL A 127 -2.49 -9.98 5.23
C VAL A 127 -1.58 -9.06 6.07
N PRO A 128 -1.24 -9.44 7.32
CA PRO A 128 -0.39 -8.62 8.19
C PRO A 128 1.12 -8.76 7.86
N ILE A 129 1.47 -8.72 6.58
CA ILE A 129 2.85 -8.70 6.09
C ILE A 129 3.00 -7.49 5.19
N CYS A 130 4.07 -6.73 5.41
CA CYS A 130 4.38 -5.52 4.67
C CYS A 130 5.71 -5.66 3.93
N LYS A 131 6.00 -4.68 3.07
CA LYS A 131 7.32 -4.51 2.47
C LYS A 131 8.37 -4.41 3.59
N ASP A 132 9.57 -4.93 3.34
CA ASP A 132 10.74 -4.89 4.23
C ASP A 132 10.61 -5.74 5.50
N ASN A 133 9.58 -6.57 5.61
CA ASN A 133 9.43 -7.51 6.74
C ASN A 133 10.28 -8.76 6.51
N VAL A 134 10.93 -9.23 7.58
CA VAL A 134 11.58 -10.54 7.59
C VAL A 134 10.61 -11.54 8.20
N VAL A 135 10.42 -12.65 7.51
CA VAL A 135 9.45 -13.68 7.87
C VAL A 135 10.14 -15.03 8.02
N CYS A 136 9.63 -15.86 8.92
CA CYS A 136 9.99 -17.27 8.99
C CYS A 136 8.84 -18.12 8.43
N LEU A 137 9.15 -18.90 7.39
CA LEU A 137 8.21 -19.81 6.75
C LEU A 137 8.24 -21.18 7.41
N SER A 138 7.07 -21.83 7.45
CA SER A 138 7.02 -23.23 7.87
C SER A 138 7.87 -24.11 6.92
N PRO A 139 8.52 -25.18 7.43
CA PRO A 139 9.35 -26.06 6.59
C PRO A 139 8.60 -26.65 5.39
N LYS A 140 7.32 -26.98 5.57
CA LYS A 140 6.45 -27.50 4.52
C LYS A 140 6.18 -26.47 3.43
N LEU A 141 5.91 -25.22 3.84
CA LEU A 141 5.68 -24.13 2.90
C LEU A 141 6.96 -23.79 2.12
N ALA A 142 8.09 -23.65 2.82
CA ALA A 142 9.39 -23.39 2.21
C ALA A 142 9.78 -24.47 1.17
N GLN A 143 9.51 -25.76 1.49
CA GLN A 143 9.72 -26.86 0.55
C GLN A 143 8.82 -26.76 -0.69
N SER A 144 7.53 -26.45 -0.50
CA SER A 144 6.59 -26.29 -1.61
C SER A 144 6.90 -25.11 -2.53
N LEU A 145 7.56 -24.07 -2.00
CA LEU A 145 7.98 -22.87 -2.73
C LEU A 145 9.35 -23.03 -3.42
N GLY A 146 9.71 -24.26 -3.80
CA GLY A 146 10.96 -24.58 -4.49
C GLY A 146 12.14 -24.77 -3.55
N ASN A 147 11.93 -25.40 -2.40
CA ASN A 147 12.98 -25.69 -1.41
C ASN A 147 13.80 -24.45 -1.00
N MET A 148 13.08 -23.35 -0.75
CA MET A 148 13.64 -22.07 -0.32
C MET A 148 14.11 -22.12 1.14
N GLY A 149 14.99 -21.21 1.54
CA GLY A 149 15.27 -20.96 2.96
C GLY A 149 13.99 -20.63 3.77
N GLN A 150 14.03 -20.89 5.08
CA GLN A 150 12.89 -20.55 5.95
C GLN A 150 12.84 -19.05 6.27
N ILE A 151 13.99 -18.38 6.30
CA ILE A 151 14.09 -16.95 6.57
C ILE A 151 14.07 -16.24 5.22
N CYS A 152 13.04 -15.41 5.01
CA CYS A 152 12.87 -14.66 3.77
C CYS A 152 12.54 -13.20 4.07
N VAL A 153 12.86 -12.32 3.12
CA VAL A 153 12.52 -10.90 3.15
C VAL A 153 11.36 -10.65 2.21
N CYS A 154 10.34 -9.92 2.66
CA CYS A 154 9.25 -9.47 1.82
C CYS A 154 9.67 -8.24 1.01
N ILE A 155 9.90 -8.42 -0.28
CA ILE A 155 10.36 -7.34 -1.18
C ILE A 155 9.22 -6.46 -1.68
N ARG A 156 8.02 -7.03 -1.86
CA ARG A 156 6.84 -6.30 -2.34
C ARG A 156 5.56 -7.03 -1.99
N VAL A 157 4.50 -6.25 -1.82
CA VAL A 157 3.13 -6.73 -1.64
C VAL A 157 2.29 -6.17 -2.78
N THR A 158 1.77 -7.07 -3.62
CA THR A 158 0.86 -6.73 -4.74
C THR A 158 -0.42 -7.51 -4.55
N SER A 159 -0.97 -8.22 -5.55
CA SER A 159 -2.05 -9.20 -5.33
C SER A 159 -1.58 -10.44 -4.55
N ALA A 160 -0.29 -10.76 -4.68
CA ALA A 160 0.43 -11.76 -3.92
C ALA A 160 1.59 -11.12 -3.15
N ILE A 161 2.07 -11.83 -2.13
CA ILE A 161 3.24 -11.49 -1.32
C ILE A 161 4.47 -12.04 -2.03
N HIS A 162 5.45 -11.18 -2.30
CA HIS A 162 6.69 -11.58 -2.96
C HIS A 162 7.80 -11.64 -1.93
N LEU A 163 8.35 -12.83 -1.77
CA LEU A 163 9.43 -13.14 -0.84
C LEU A 163 10.73 -13.35 -1.61
N ILE A 164 11.84 -12.95 -1.01
CA ILE A 164 13.18 -13.24 -1.50
C ILE A 164 13.99 -13.91 -0.39
N ASP A 165 14.73 -14.94 -0.75
CA ASP A 165 15.75 -15.52 0.11
C ASP A 165 17.07 -14.71 -0.05
N PRO A 166 17.59 -14.07 1.02
CA PRO A 166 18.80 -13.27 0.94
C PRO A 166 20.07 -14.10 0.67
N ASP A 167 20.07 -15.40 0.98
CA ASP A 167 21.23 -16.28 0.75
C ASP A 167 21.29 -16.79 -0.70
N THR A 168 20.14 -17.15 -1.27
CA THR A 168 20.06 -17.84 -2.58
C THR A 168 19.51 -16.97 -3.73
N LEU A 169 18.96 -15.80 -3.45
CA LEU A 169 18.20 -14.96 -4.39
C LEU A 169 16.96 -15.64 -5.01
N GLN A 170 16.49 -16.72 -4.41
CA GLN A 170 15.25 -17.35 -4.84
C GLN A 170 14.07 -16.45 -4.51
N ILE A 171 13.14 -16.31 -5.47
CA ILE A 171 11.89 -15.59 -5.28
C ILE A 171 10.77 -16.62 -5.11
N ALA A 172 9.84 -16.31 -4.21
CA ALA A 172 8.59 -17.02 -4.08
C ALA A 172 7.41 -16.03 -4.06
N GLU A 173 6.30 -16.44 -4.67
CA GLU A 173 5.03 -15.71 -4.61
C GLU A 173 4.04 -16.50 -3.76
N VAL A 174 3.46 -15.84 -2.75
CA VAL A 174 2.44 -16.42 -1.88
C VAL A 174 1.15 -15.65 -2.05
N ASP A 175 0.11 -16.32 -2.55
CA ASP A 175 -1.22 -15.75 -2.68
C ASP A 175 -1.97 -15.72 -1.33
N GLY A 176 -3.02 -14.90 -1.27
CA GLY A 176 -3.82 -14.76 -0.05
C GLY A 176 -4.38 -16.08 0.48
N ASN A 177 -4.82 -17.00 -0.39
CA ASN A 177 -5.40 -18.27 0.05
C ASN A 177 -4.35 -19.19 0.66
N THR A 178 -3.15 -19.27 0.08
CA THR A 178 -2.05 -20.06 0.65
C THR A 178 -1.60 -19.48 1.98
N TYR A 179 -1.48 -18.16 2.09
CA TYR A 179 -1.16 -17.48 3.35
C TYR A 179 -2.15 -17.84 4.46
N TRP A 180 -3.46 -17.74 4.22
CA TRP A 180 -4.46 -18.03 5.27
C TRP A 180 -4.54 -19.51 5.66
N ARG A 181 -4.02 -20.43 4.84
CA ARG A 181 -3.86 -21.85 5.20
C ARG A 181 -2.61 -22.10 6.03
N HIS A 182 -1.54 -21.37 5.76
CA HIS A 182 -0.23 -21.50 6.42
C HIS A 182 0.23 -20.10 6.87
N PRO A 183 -0.41 -19.53 7.90
CA PRO A 183 -0.10 -18.17 8.33
C PRO A 183 1.31 -18.08 8.88
N PHE A 184 2.00 -17.01 8.53
CA PHE A 184 3.29 -16.62 9.10
C PHE A 184 3.26 -15.13 9.44
N HIS A 185 4.11 -14.72 10.39
CA HIS A 185 4.16 -13.36 10.92
C HIS A 185 5.52 -12.73 10.65
N SER A 186 5.58 -11.39 10.70
CA SER A 186 6.86 -10.68 10.73
C SER A 186 7.60 -11.02 12.01
N LEU A 187 8.88 -11.36 11.90
CA LEU A 187 9.75 -11.67 13.04
C LEU A 187 10.06 -10.44 13.87
N PHE A 188 10.21 -9.31 13.17
CA PHE A 188 10.66 -8.06 13.76
C PHE A 188 9.61 -6.97 13.60
N HIS A 189 9.64 -6.04 14.55
CA HIS A 189 8.94 -4.78 14.40
C HIS A 189 9.81 -3.81 13.57
N PRO A 190 9.26 -3.02 12.63
CA PRO A 190 10.05 -2.08 11.82
C PRO A 190 10.83 -1.01 12.61
N LYS A 191 10.48 -0.79 13.90
CA LYS A 191 11.23 0.10 14.80
C LYS A 191 12.55 -0.49 15.31
N GLN A 192 12.75 -1.81 15.17
CA GLN A 192 13.98 -2.52 15.55
C GLN A 192 15.01 -2.56 14.40
N LEU A 193 14.77 -1.81 13.33
CA LEU A 193 15.67 -1.71 12.20
C LEU A 193 16.90 -0.89 12.63
N GLU A 194 18.07 -1.52 12.59
CA GLU A 194 19.34 -0.88 13.00
C GLU A 194 20.15 -0.48 11.77
N GLU A 195 20.96 0.57 11.94
CA GLU A 195 21.89 1.04 10.92
C GLU A 195 23.25 0.36 11.04
N PHE A 196 23.73 -0.13 9.91
CA PHE A 196 25.03 -0.73 9.73
C PHE A 196 25.81 0.06 8.68
N ILE A 197 27.12 0.11 8.85
CA ILE A 197 28.05 0.60 7.85
C ILE A 197 28.65 -0.60 7.10
N VAL A 198 28.67 -0.50 5.77
CA VAL A 198 29.27 -1.52 4.91
C VAL A 198 30.79 -1.34 4.91
N MET A 199 31.52 -2.36 5.33
CA MET A 199 32.99 -2.33 5.36
C MET A 199 33.58 -2.89 4.07
N ASP A 200 33.03 -4.00 3.58
CA ASP A 200 33.49 -4.66 2.35
C ASP A 200 32.33 -5.36 1.62
N VAL A 201 32.45 -5.48 0.30
CA VAL A 201 31.42 -6.04 -0.59
C VAL A 201 32.06 -6.95 -1.65
N ASP A 202 31.74 -8.25 -1.57
CA ASP A 202 32.16 -9.26 -2.52
C ASP A 202 30.96 -9.79 -3.34
N LEU A 203 31.00 -9.59 -4.66
CA LEU A 203 29.92 -10.03 -5.54
C LEU A 203 30.00 -11.53 -5.87
N VAL A 204 28.96 -12.29 -5.53
CA VAL A 204 28.87 -13.73 -5.79
C VAL A 204 28.15 -13.99 -7.11
N ARG A 205 28.91 -14.23 -8.18
CA ARG A 205 28.36 -14.39 -9.54
C ARG A 205 27.83 -15.80 -9.83
N ASP A 206 28.55 -16.84 -9.45
CA ASP A 206 28.29 -18.23 -9.87
C ASP A 206 28.03 -19.22 -8.71
N ARG A 207 26.98 -18.98 -7.93
CA ARG A 207 26.51 -19.99 -6.96
C ARG A 207 25.62 -21.01 -7.67
N LYS A 208 26.06 -22.28 -7.66
CA LYS A 208 25.24 -23.40 -8.13
C LYS A 208 24.01 -23.52 -7.24
N GLN A 209 22.83 -23.53 -7.86
CA GLN A 209 21.58 -23.80 -7.16
C GLN A 209 21.55 -25.24 -6.64
N GLY A 210 21.01 -25.44 -5.44
CA GLY A 210 20.69 -26.76 -4.93
C GLY A 210 19.65 -27.45 -5.82
N ALA A 211 19.64 -28.78 -5.82
CA ALA A 211 18.61 -29.54 -6.53
C ALA A 211 17.21 -29.16 -5.99
N GLY A 212 16.31 -28.76 -6.89
CA GLY A 212 14.94 -28.34 -6.55
C GLY A 212 14.76 -26.86 -6.21
N ALA A 213 15.80 -26.03 -6.35
CA ALA A 213 15.70 -24.59 -6.19
C ALA A 213 14.75 -23.97 -7.22
N GLY A 214 13.99 -22.97 -6.78
CA GLY A 214 13.03 -22.24 -7.60
C GLY A 214 13.65 -21.12 -8.45
N VAL A 215 12.78 -20.20 -8.86
CA VAL A 215 13.13 -19.09 -9.75
C VAL A 215 14.03 -18.08 -9.03
N ARG A 216 15.12 -17.65 -9.69
CA ARG A 216 16.03 -16.62 -9.17
C ARG A 216 15.61 -15.23 -9.63
N SER A 217 15.82 -14.22 -8.80
CA SER A 217 15.66 -12.83 -9.21
C SER A 217 16.68 -12.40 -10.25
N ASN A 218 16.23 -11.72 -11.30
CA ASN A 218 17.11 -11.05 -12.26
C ASN A 218 17.42 -9.59 -11.88
N LYS A 219 16.66 -8.99 -10.97
CA LYS A 219 16.84 -7.59 -10.54
C LYS A 219 17.95 -7.46 -9.49
N HIS A 220 18.06 -8.46 -8.62
CA HIS A 220 18.97 -8.45 -7.47
C HIS A 220 20.27 -9.17 -7.79
N THR A 221 21.37 -8.70 -7.20
CA THR A 221 22.69 -9.32 -7.31
C THR A 221 23.12 -9.80 -5.93
N LEU A 222 23.62 -11.04 -5.85
CA LEU A 222 24.01 -11.66 -4.60
C LEU A 222 25.39 -11.12 -4.22
N ALA A 223 25.52 -10.62 -3.00
CA ALA A 223 26.80 -10.19 -2.45
C ALA A 223 27.01 -10.77 -1.05
N GLU A 224 28.25 -11.12 -0.76
CA GLU A 224 28.76 -11.32 0.59
C GLU A 224 29.27 -9.96 1.07
N VAL A 225 28.81 -9.54 2.25
CA VAL A 225 29.14 -8.23 2.79
C VAL A 225 29.57 -8.35 4.24
N TRP A 226 30.60 -7.59 4.57
CA TRP A 226 31.05 -7.38 5.94
C TRP A 226 30.47 -6.07 6.43
N VAL A 227 29.69 -6.14 7.50
CA VAL A 227 28.99 -4.97 8.06
C VAL A 227 29.33 -4.79 9.52
N GLN A 228 29.28 -3.54 9.97
CA GLN A 228 29.49 -3.17 11.35
C GLN A 228 28.34 -2.28 11.81
N LYS A 229 27.87 -2.43 13.05
CA LYS A 229 26.82 -1.56 13.59
C LYS A 229 27.35 -0.14 13.76
N THR A 230 26.58 0.86 13.34
CA THR A 230 26.97 2.27 13.50
C THR A 230 27.10 2.65 14.97
N SER A 231 26.25 2.09 15.84
CA SER A 231 26.30 2.29 17.29
C SER A 231 27.56 1.72 17.96
N GLU A 232 28.22 0.75 17.34
CA GLU A 232 29.37 0.02 17.88
C GLU A 232 30.62 0.22 17.02
N LEU A 233 30.75 1.39 16.38
CA LEU A 233 31.87 1.69 15.49
C LEU A 233 33.24 1.59 16.19
N ASN A 234 33.26 1.78 17.52
CA ASN A 234 34.46 1.68 18.34
C ASN A 234 34.88 0.23 18.66
N THR A 235 34.03 -0.75 18.40
CA THR A 235 34.29 -2.17 18.65
C THR A 235 34.78 -2.84 17.38
N SER A 236 35.73 -3.77 17.44
CA SER A 236 36.18 -4.53 16.26
C SER A 236 35.22 -5.66 15.83
N GLN A 237 33.94 -5.58 16.22
CA GLN A 237 32.94 -6.61 15.91
C GLN A 237 32.36 -6.37 14.52
N GLN A 238 32.59 -7.31 13.62
CA GLN A 238 32.06 -7.31 12.26
C GLN A 238 31.16 -8.52 12.08
N TYR A 239 30.06 -8.31 11.36
CA TYR A 239 29.10 -9.33 11.03
C TYR A 239 29.22 -9.65 9.55
N HIS A 240 29.31 -10.94 9.24
CA HIS A 240 29.28 -11.43 7.87
C HIS A 240 27.83 -11.77 7.50
N CYS A 241 27.34 -11.23 6.39
CA CYS A 241 26.03 -11.59 5.88
C CYS A 241 25.99 -11.65 4.36
N ARG A 242 25.05 -12.43 3.84
CA ARG A 242 24.72 -12.44 2.41
C ARG A 242 23.48 -11.61 2.17
N THR A 243 23.51 -10.84 1.10
CA THR A 243 22.46 -9.88 0.80
C THR A 243 22.05 -9.91 -0.67
N HIS A 244 20.78 -9.56 -0.89
CA HIS A 244 20.20 -9.36 -2.20
C HIS A 244 20.46 -7.96 -2.77
N LEU A 245 21.05 -7.07 -1.96
CA LEU A 245 21.31 -5.68 -2.31
C LEU A 245 22.66 -5.45 -3.01
N GLY A 246 23.35 -6.49 -3.48
CA GLY A 246 24.72 -6.39 -4.00
C GLY A 246 24.95 -5.39 -5.13
N HIS A 247 23.90 -5.07 -5.89
CA HIS A 247 23.94 -4.07 -6.98
C HIS A 247 23.84 -2.62 -6.51
N LEU A 248 23.48 -2.37 -5.24
CA LEU A 248 23.25 -1.04 -4.66
C LEU A 248 24.33 -0.64 -3.64
N LEU A 249 25.03 -1.63 -3.08
CA LEU A 249 25.96 -1.43 -1.98
C LEU A 249 27.38 -1.20 -2.47
N ASN A 250 28.01 -0.18 -1.91
CA ASN A 250 29.43 0.09 -1.98
C ASN A 250 30.01 0.17 -0.55
N PRO A 251 31.31 -0.10 -0.37
CA PRO A 251 31.99 0.15 0.90
C PRO A 251 31.81 1.59 1.38
N GLY A 252 31.49 1.78 2.66
CA GLY A 252 31.21 3.08 3.29
C GLY A 252 29.73 3.49 3.26
N ASP A 253 28.86 2.76 2.55
CA ASP A 253 27.43 3.04 2.57
C ASP A 253 26.78 2.69 3.91
N LEU A 254 25.72 3.43 4.26
CA LEU A 254 24.84 3.10 5.37
C LEU A 254 23.69 2.22 4.89
N VAL A 255 23.43 1.14 5.62
CA VAL A 255 22.37 0.16 5.33
C VAL A 255 21.57 -0.12 6.58
N GLN A 256 20.31 -0.46 6.40
CA GLN A 256 19.41 -0.84 7.47
C GLN A 256 19.09 -2.33 7.42
N GLY A 257 19.17 -2.97 8.57
CA GLY A 257 18.96 -4.41 8.70
C GLY A 257 18.45 -4.79 10.09
N PHE A 258 18.09 -6.06 10.23
CA PHE A 258 17.79 -6.66 11.52
C PHE A 258 18.98 -7.50 11.99
N ASP A 259 19.31 -7.34 13.26
CA ASP A 259 20.23 -8.20 13.97
C ASP A 259 19.47 -9.37 14.58
N LEU A 260 19.70 -10.57 14.04
CA LEU A 260 19.12 -11.81 14.51
C LEU A 260 19.97 -12.44 15.62
N ALA A 261 21.26 -12.13 15.70
CA ALA A 261 22.17 -12.72 16.69
C ALA A 261 21.84 -12.25 18.11
N ASN A 262 21.50 -10.97 18.28
CA ASN A 262 21.21 -10.39 19.60
C ASN A 262 19.70 -10.31 19.94
N CYS A 263 18.81 -10.62 18.99
CA CYS A 263 17.37 -10.55 19.22
C CYS A 263 16.79 -11.85 19.77
N ASN A 264 16.02 -11.73 20.86
CA ASN A 264 15.25 -12.84 21.41
C ASN A 264 13.90 -12.97 20.68
N LEU A 265 13.86 -13.81 19.66
CA LEU A 265 12.66 -14.09 18.88
C LEU A 265 11.87 -15.26 19.48
N ASN A 266 10.58 -15.03 19.74
CA ASN A 266 9.67 -16.10 20.18
C ASN A 266 8.83 -16.61 19.00
N ASP A 267 9.47 -17.33 18.08
CA ASP A 267 8.82 -17.97 16.94
C ASP A 267 9.00 -19.49 16.95
N GLU A 268 7.93 -20.23 16.68
CA GLU A 268 7.93 -21.70 16.76
C GLU A 268 8.86 -22.35 15.72
N PHE A 269 9.02 -21.73 14.54
CA PHE A 269 9.82 -22.28 13.46
C PHE A 269 11.30 -21.98 13.65
N ILE A 270 11.65 -20.77 14.11
CA ILE A 270 13.04 -20.39 14.42
C ILE A 270 13.59 -21.26 15.54
N ASN A 271 12.81 -21.48 16.61
CA ASN A 271 13.24 -22.30 17.75
C ASN A 271 13.52 -23.76 17.38
N LYS A 272 12.96 -24.25 16.26
CA LYS A 272 13.18 -25.61 15.74
C LYS A 272 14.27 -25.66 14.67
N MET A 273 14.78 -24.52 14.22
CA MET A 273 15.77 -24.42 13.16
C MET A 273 17.18 -24.67 13.72
N ASN A 274 18.07 -25.20 12.88
CA ASN A 274 19.47 -25.34 13.24
C ASN A 274 20.11 -23.93 13.33
N PRO A 275 20.83 -23.61 14.43
CA PRO A 275 21.46 -22.29 14.60
C PRO A 275 22.39 -21.90 13.45
N HIS A 276 23.08 -22.87 12.84
CA HIS A 276 23.99 -22.62 11.71
C HIS A 276 23.30 -22.17 10.41
N HIS A 277 21.99 -22.34 10.29
CA HIS A 277 21.23 -21.89 9.12
C HIS A 277 20.54 -20.53 9.34
N VAL A 278 20.62 -19.99 10.56
CA VAL A 278 20.09 -18.66 10.88
C VAL A 278 21.19 -17.64 10.58
N PRO A 279 20.95 -16.64 9.72
CA PRO A 279 21.92 -15.58 9.48
C PRO A 279 22.00 -14.66 10.70
N ASP A 280 23.20 -14.16 11.02
CA ASP A 280 23.39 -13.22 12.14
C ASP A 280 22.74 -11.86 11.87
N VAL A 281 22.85 -11.38 10.62
CA VAL A 281 22.29 -10.09 10.19
C VAL A 281 21.58 -10.26 8.86
N VAL A 282 20.41 -9.63 8.72
CA VAL A 282 19.67 -9.56 7.45
C VAL A 282 19.52 -8.09 7.05
N LEU A 283 20.19 -7.72 5.95
CA LEU A 283 20.09 -6.39 5.37
C LEU A 283 18.84 -6.27 4.51
N ILE A 284 18.14 -5.14 4.64
CA ILE A 284 16.84 -4.93 4.00
C ILE A 284 16.86 -3.80 2.98
N LYS A 285 17.38 -2.63 3.39
CA LYS A 285 17.43 -1.47 2.51
C LYS A 285 18.65 -0.61 2.78
N LYS A 286 19.09 0.12 1.76
CA LYS A 286 20.13 1.14 1.88
C LYS A 286 19.52 2.39 2.51
N SER A 287 20.16 2.97 3.52
CA SER A 287 19.71 4.26 4.08
C SER A 287 20.36 5.42 3.34
N TYR A 288 19.62 6.51 3.25
CA TYR A 288 20.05 7.74 2.59
C TYR A 288 19.63 8.93 3.46
N ASP A 289 20.31 10.07 3.29
CA ASP A 289 20.04 11.27 4.09
C ASP A 289 18.61 11.81 3.89
N ARG A 290 17.79 11.67 4.93
CA ARG A 290 16.38 12.11 4.97
C ARG A 290 16.21 13.60 4.73
N THR A 291 17.11 14.42 5.27
CA THR A 291 16.99 15.89 5.19
C THR A 291 17.18 16.35 3.75
N ARG A 292 18.15 15.76 3.05
CA ARG A 292 18.40 16.06 1.63
C ARG A 292 17.24 15.60 0.75
N ARG A 293 16.70 14.40 1.00
CA ARG A 293 15.53 13.89 0.27
C ARG A 293 14.32 14.81 0.40
N GLN A 294 14.01 15.24 1.62
CA GLN A 294 12.88 16.14 1.88
C GLN A 294 13.01 17.49 1.18
N ARG A 295 14.21 18.09 1.17
CA ARG A 295 14.47 19.35 0.46
C ARG A 295 14.33 19.22 -1.06
N ARG A 296 14.74 18.08 -1.62
CA ARG A 296 14.65 17.79 -3.06
C ARG A 296 13.24 17.41 -3.52
N ARG A 297 12.30 17.15 -2.61
CA ARG A 297 10.95 16.68 -2.93
C ARG A 297 10.08 17.80 -3.49
N ASN A 298 10.04 17.89 -4.82
CA ASN A 298 9.23 18.86 -5.58
C ASN A 298 7.85 18.32 -6.02
N TRP A 299 7.37 17.26 -5.38
CA TRP A 299 6.11 16.59 -5.71
C TRP A 299 5.26 16.34 -4.46
N LYS A 300 3.96 16.13 -4.67
CA LYS A 300 2.95 15.86 -3.64
C LYS A 300 1.98 14.77 -4.10
N LEU A 301 1.36 14.08 -3.15
CA LEU A 301 0.24 13.17 -3.39
C LEU A 301 -1.08 13.84 -3.01
N LYS A 302 -2.17 13.34 -3.57
CA LYS A 302 -3.52 13.71 -3.12
C LYS A 302 -3.91 12.79 -1.96
N GLU A 303 -4.59 13.35 -0.98
CA GLU A 303 -5.20 12.61 0.12
C GLU A 303 -6.70 12.46 -0.14
N LEU A 304 -7.29 11.39 0.39
CA LEU A 304 -8.73 11.21 0.40
C LEU A 304 -9.32 12.03 1.54
N ASP A 305 -10.46 12.68 1.30
CA ASP A 305 -11.22 13.32 2.38
C ASP A 305 -11.73 12.26 3.36
N ARG A 306 -11.11 12.22 4.53
CA ARG A 306 -11.43 11.30 5.63
C ARG A 306 -11.74 12.09 6.87
N GLU A 307 -12.75 11.65 7.60
CA GLU A 307 -12.98 12.13 8.95
C GLU A 307 -11.99 11.46 9.89
N LYS A 308 -10.93 12.19 10.26
CA LYS A 308 -9.90 11.74 11.21
C LYS A 308 -10.35 12.04 12.64
N GLU A 309 -10.24 11.05 13.53
CA GLU A 309 -10.34 11.24 14.98
C GLU A 309 -8.93 11.50 15.55
N GLY A 310 -8.40 12.72 15.39
CA GLY A 310 -7.10 13.15 15.96
C GLY A 310 -5.90 13.20 15.00
N GLN A 311 -4.82 13.85 15.44
CA GLN A 311 -3.52 13.91 14.75
C GLN A 311 -2.46 13.23 15.61
N ASP A 312 -1.94 12.09 15.16
CA ASP A 312 -0.84 11.38 15.81
C ASP A 312 0.49 11.71 15.13
N THR A 313 1.50 12.07 15.91
CA THR A 313 2.86 12.36 15.41
C THR A 313 3.56 11.15 14.79
N ASP A 314 3.14 9.92 15.15
CA ASP A 314 3.62 8.69 14.52
C ASP A 314 3.12 8.54 13.07
N ASP A 315 1.97 9.12 12.72
CA ASP A 315 1.43 9.06 11.36
C ASP A 315 2.28 9.87 10.37
N GLU A 316 2.80 11.04 10.78
CA GLU A 316 3.66 11.85 9.93
C GLU A 316 4.97 11.13 9.55
N ARG A 317 5.59 10.45 10.52
CA ARG A 317 6.81 9.65 10.28
C ARG A 317 6.53 8.50 9.31
N GLN A 318 5.44 7.77 9.53
CA GLN A 318 5.06 6.65 8.66
C GLN A 318 4.72 7.12 7.24
N TYR A 319 4.12 8.30 7.10
CA TYR A 319 3.86 8.91 5.80
C TYR A 319 5.16 9.31 5.09
N GLN A 320 6.11 9.92 5.80
CA GLN A 320 7.43 10.22 5.23
C GLN A 320 8.17 8.96 4.75
N ASP A 321 8.17 7.89 5.54
CA ASP A 321 8.75 6.60 5.15
C ASP A 321 8.07 6.02 3.90
N PHE A 322 6.76 6.23 3.74
CA PHE A 322 6.03 5.82 2.53
C PHE A 322 6.44 6.63 1.29
N LEU A 323 6.68 7.94 1.45
CA LEU A 323 7.18 8.77 0.34
C LEU A 323 8.60 8.37 -0.09
N GLU A 324 9.45 7.99 0.86
CA GLU A 324 10.78 7.41 0.57
C GLU A 324 10.66 6.07 -0.18
N ASP A 325 9.74 5.20 0.23
CA ASP A 325 9.46 3.93 -0.46
C ASP A 325 9.03 4.13 -1.92
N LEU A 326 8.28 5.21 -2.20
CA LEU A 326 7.92 5.59 -3.57
C LEU A 326 9.13 6.06 -4.38
N GLU A 327 10.02 6.87 -3.80
CA GLU A 327 11.24 7.32 -4.51
C GLU A 327 12.10 6.12 -4.97
N GLU A 328 12.21 5.11 -4.11
CA GLU A 328 13.05 3.93 -4.31
C GLU A 328 12.47 2.88 -5.28
N ASP A 329 11.17 2.61 -5.25
CA ASP A 329 10.56 1.53 -6.03
C ASP A 329 9.77 2.03 -7.24
N GLU A 330 10.35 1.89 -8.43
CA GLU A 330 9.72 2.20 -9.72
C GLU A 330 8.39 1.45 -9.96
N VAL A 331 8.23 0.23 -9.44
CA VAL A 331 7.02 -0.56 -9.69
C VAL A 331 5.85 -0.03 -8.85
N LEU A 332 6.12 0.33 -7.59
CA LEU A 332 5.15 1.03 -6.73
C LEU A 332 4.74 2.38 -7.37
N ARG A 333 5.71 3.14 -7.90
CA ARG A 333 5.46 4.43 -8.56
C ARG A 333 4.52 4.36 -9.74
N LYS A 334 4.65 3.34 -10.60
CA LYS A 334 3.76 3.17 -11.77
C LYS A 334 2.28 3.13 -11.39
N ASN A 335 1.95 2.71 -10.17
CA ASN A 335 0.58 2.57 -9.69
C ASN A 335 0.06 3.79 -8.92
N VAL A 336 0.86 4.84 -8.76
CA VAL A 336 0.52 6.05 -8.00
C VAL A 336 0.52 7.27 -8.92
N ASN A 337 -0.45 8.17 -8.74
CA ASN A 337 -0.47 9.45 -9.45
C ASN A 337 0.32 10.48 -8.62
N ILE A 338 1.43 10.96 -9.19
CA ILE A 338 2.32 11.92 -8.52
C ILE A 338 2.06 13.31 -9.11
N TYR A 339 1.88 14.32 -8.27
CA TYR A 339 1.58 15.68 -8.71
C TYR A 339 2.75 16.62 -8.43
N LYS A 340 3.02 17.56 -9.33
CA LYS A 340 4.04 18.58 -9.10
C LYS A 340 3.64 19.54 -7.98
N ASN A 341 4.60 19.87 -7.10
CA ASN A 341 4.41 20.90 -6.08
C ASN A 341 4.89 22.25 -6.63
N ALA A 342 3.97 23.19 -6.85
CA ALA A 342 4.27 24.50 -7.42
C ALA A 342 5.02 25.45 -6.47
N ASN A 343 5.04 25.14 -5.16
CA ASN A 343 5.53 26.05 -4.13
C ASN A 343 7.02 25.88 -3.81
N ILE A 344 7.71 24.90 -4.41
CA ILE A 344 9.11 24.59 -4.11
C ILE A 344 9.98 24.94 -5.34
N PRO A 345 10.91 25.90 -5.22
CA PRO A 345 11.87 26.19 -6.28
C PRO A 345 12.66 24.94 -6.63
N VAL A 346 12.83 24.67 -7.93
CA VAL A 346 13.70 23.59 -8.40
C VAL A 346 15.15 24.04 -8.15
N GLU A 347 15.78 23.59 -7.07
CA GLU A 347 17.22 23.83 -6.88
C GLU A 347 18.00 23.12 -8.00
N SER A 348 18.88 23.87 -8.66
CA SER A 348 19.73 23.38 -9.73
C SER A 348 20.79 22.41 -9.19
N ASP A 349 20.83 21.21 -9.77
CA ASP A 349 21.76 20.10 -9.54
C ASP A 349 23.23 20.56 -9.38
N THR A 350 23.78 20.51 -8.16
CA THR A 350 25.25 20.53 -7.97
C THR A 350 25.82 19.40 -7.13
N ASP A 351 25.00 18.58 -6.45
CA ASP A 351 25.53 17.50 -5.61
C ASP A 351 25.08 16.12 -6.12
N GLU A 352 25.98 15.48 -6.87
CA GLU A 352 26.01 14.05 -7.15
C GLU A 352 25.99 13.27 -5.82
N GLU A 353 24.84 12.69 -5.47
CA GLU A 353 24.82 11.58 -4.52
C GLU A 353 23.60 10.70 -4.81
N GLY A 354 23.86 9.43 -5.12
CA GLY A 354 23.01 8.46 -5.81
C GLY A 354 21.74 7.98 -5.08
N ALA A 355 21.01 8.89 -4.44
CA ALA A 355 19.65 8.62 -3.98
C ALA A 355 18.67 8.60 -5.17
N PRO A 356 17.77 7.60 -5.25
CA PRO A 356 16.79 7.52 -6.33
C PRO A 356 15.82 8.71 -6.29
N ARG A 357 15.48 9.24 -7.47
CA ARG A 357 14.59 10.40 -7.64
C ARG A 357 13.45 10.10 -8.61
N ILE A 358 12.28 10.70 -8.37
CA ILE A 358 11.16 10.68 -9.32
C ILE A 358 11.46 11.65 -10.45
N SER A 359 11.33 11.18 -11.69
CA SER A 359 11.58 12.01 -12.86
C SER A 359 10.45 13.04 -13.06
N LEU A 360 10.79 14.22 -13.60
CA LEU A 360 9.77 15.24 -13.91
C LEU A 360 8.72 14.74 -14.93
N ALA A 361 9.10 13.80 -15.81
CA ALA A 361 8.22 13.21 -16.81
C ALA A 361 7.10 12.33 -16.20
N GLU A 362 7.31 11.82 -14.98
CA GLU A 362 6.32 11.02 -14.25
C GLU A 362 5.32 11.89 -13.47
N MET A 363 5.55 13.21 -13.38
CA MET A 363 4.71 14.12 -12.59
C MET A 363 3.54 14.67 -13.42
N LEU A 364 2.34 14.62 -12.85
CA LEU A 364 1.15 15.24 -13.39
C LEU A 364 1.03 16.69 -12.91
N GLU A 365 0.52 17.55 -13.79
CA GLU A 365 0.08 18.89 -13.40
C GLU A 365 -1.26 18.80 -12.69
N ASP A 366 -1.38 19.52 -11.57
CA ASP A 366 -2.60 19.58 -10.80
C ASP A 366 -3.58 20.56 -11.46
N LEU A 367 -4.39 20.04 -12.39
CA LEU A 367 -5.45 20.80 -13.07
C LEU A 367 -6.51 21.23 -12.05
N HIS A 368 -6.35 22.43 -11.50
CA HIS A 368 -7.41 23.14 -10.81
C HIS A 368 -8.27 23.83 -11.88
N ILE A 369 -9.35 23.18 -12.29
CA ILE A 369 -10.39 23.89 -13.02
C ILE A 369 -11.08 24.76 -11.96
N SER A 370 -10.66 26.02 -11.84
CA SER A 370 -11.47 27.01 -11.15
C SER A 370 -12.85 26.97 -11.80
N HIS A 371 -13.89 26.85 -10.98
CA HIS A 371 -15.27 26.78 -11.43
C HIS A 371 -15.77 28.18 -11.85
N ASP A 372 -14.94 28.90 -12.63
CA ASP A 372 -15.14 30.26 -13.13
C ASP A 372 -14.95 30.30 -14.66
N ALA A 373 -15.31 29.20 -15.33
CA ALA A 373 -15.44 29.13 -16.79
C ALA A 373 -16.79 29.71 -17.29
N THR A 374 -17.40 30.60 -16.52
CA THR A 374 -18.45 31.52 -16.96
C THR A 374 -18.00 32.93 -16.60
N GLY A 375 -17.41 33.64 -17.57
CA GLY A 375 -16.84 34.97 -17.39
C GLY A 375 -17.79 35.93 -16.67
N GLY A 376 -17.35 36.38 -15.50
CA GLY A 376 -18.00 37.40 -14.67
C GLY A 376 -17.05 38.52 -14.29
N GLU A 377 -16.00 38.79 -15.06
CA GLU A 377 -15.22 40.02 -14.91
C GLU A 377 -15.95 41.16 -15.62
N GLY A 378 -16.86 41.83 -14.90
CA GLY A 378 -17.61 42.97 -15.45
C GLY A 378 -18.51 43.72 -14.47
N ALA A 379 -18.38 43.53 -13.15
CA ALA A 379 -19.29 44.12 -12.16
C ALA A 379 -18.63 44.99 -11.07
N GLU A 380 -17.40 45.47 -11.27
CA GLU A 380 -16.71 46.39 -10.33
C GLU A 380 -16.23 47.71 -10.98
N MET A 381 -16.95 48.25 -11.96
CA MET A 381 -16.60 49.54 -12.58
C MET A 381 -17.81 50.47 -12.79
N LEU A 382 -18.74 50.54 -11.83
CA LEU A 382 -19.76 51.61 -11.78
C LEU A 382 -20.15 51.93 -10.32
N THR A 383 -19.24 52.56 -9.59
CA THR A 383 -19.60 53.47 -8.49
C THR A 383 -18.61 54.64 -8.46
N GLU A 384 -18.90 55.67 -9.23
CA GLU A 384 -18.68 57.07 -8.86
C GLU A 384 -19.96 57.85 -9.15
#